data_AF-A0A1G9XJF6-F1
#
_entry.id   AF-A0A1G9XJF6-F1
#
_cell.length_a   1.000
_cell.length_b   1.000
_cell.length_c   1.000
_cell.angle_alpha   90.00
_cell.angle_beta   90.00
_cell.angle_gamma   90.00
#
_symmetry.space_group_name_H-M   'P 1'
#
loop_
_entity.id
_entity.type
_entity.pdbx_description
1 polymer ?
#
loop_
_entity_poly.entity_id
_entity_poly.type
_entity_poly.pdbx_seq_one_letter_code
_entity_poly.pdbx_strand_id
1 'polypeptide(L)'
;MSLLQTWYGLSDYEVEEKVNDSLSFMKFVGLTLEDNVPDNTVLSRFRSELTFKQGYEKLMDMINGQLEEKGNNSSASNRKYLKSKGLKDGIMHKAVKNKPLSNHQVRFNKIVSQIRFRVERTFGGIS
;
A
#
# COMPACT_ATOMS: atom_id res chain seq x y z
N MET A 1 1.09 14.27 -0.29
CA MET A 1 2.07 13.58 0.57
C MET A 1 1.44 12.68 1.63
N SER A 2 0.22 12.96 2.14
CA SER A 2 -0.42 12.18 3.21
C SER A 2 -0.63 10.68 2.92
N LEU A 3 -0.78 10.28 1.66
CA LEU A 3 -0.80 8.85 1.29
C LEU A 3 0.57 8.17 1.48
N LEU A 4 1.68 8.85 1.15
CA LEU A 4 3.02 8.32 1.38
C LEU A 4 3.28 8.14 2.87
N GLN A 5 2.88 9.11 3.69
CA GLN A 5 2.94 9.01 5.15
C GLN A 5 2.14 7.82 5.67
N THR A 6 0.92 7.64 5.17
CA THR A 6 0.03 6.55 5.60
C THR A 6 0.55 5.17 5.19
N TRP A 7 1.07 5.02 3.97
CA TRP A 7 1.51 3.73 3.45
C TRP A 7 2.89 3.30 3.91
N TYR A 8 3.81 4.24 4.10
CA TYR A 8 5.18 3.97 4.54
C TYR A 8 5.42 4.26 6.02
N GLY A 9 4.43 4.81 6.74
CA GLY A 9 4.54 5.13 8.16
C GLY A 9 5.47 6.31 8.45
N LEU A 10 5.60 7.25 7.51
CA LEU A 10 6.55 8.37 7.58
C LEU A 10 5.96 9.54 8.38
N SER A 11 6.81 10.19 9.18
CA SER A 11 6.51 11.48 9.80
C SER A 11 6.44 12.62 8.76
N ASP A 12 5.99 13.81 9.19
CA ASP A 12 5.94 15.00 8.32
C ASP A 12 7.35 15.38 7.82
N TYR A 13 8.38 15.22 8.64
CA TYR A 13 9.78 15.47 8.26
C TYR A 13 10.30 14.41 7.28
N GLU A 14 10.08 13.13 7.56
CA GLU A 14 10.60 12.05 6.72
C GLU A 14 9.96 12.03 5.33
N VAL A 15 8.68 12.39 5.20
CA VAL A 15 8.05 12.45 3.86
C VAL A 15 8.59 13.61 3.04
N GLU A 16 8.89 14.75 3.67
CA GLU A 16 9.54 15.90 3.02
C GLU A 16 10.93 15.50 2.51
N GLU A 17 11.76 14.91 3.35
CA GLU A 17 13.10 14.42 2.98
C GLU A 17 13.02 13.41 1.82
N LYS A 18 12.12 12.41 1.92
CA LYS A 18 11.97 11.38 0.87
C LYS A 18 11.45 11.93 -0.45
N VAL A 19 10.59 12.94 -0.43
CA VAL A 19 10.13 13.58 -1.67
C VAL A 19 11.26 14.37 -2.32
N ASN A 20 12.11 15.03 -1.54
CA ASN A 20 13.29 15.73 -2.06
C ASN A 20 14.33 14.76 -2.64
N ASP A 21 14.55 13.61 -1.99
CA ASP A 21 15.63 12.69 -2.37
C ASP A 21 15.24 11.66 -3.44
N SER A 22 13.94 11.38 -3.63
CA SER A 22 13.48 10.32 -4.52
C SER A 22 12.57 10.85 -5.63
N LEU A 23 13.06 10.75 -6.87
CA LEU A 23 12.28 11.03 -8.09
C LEU A 23 10.95 10.25 -8.12
N SER A 24 10.92 9.03 -7.58
CA SER A 24 9.69 8.22 -7.50
C SER A 24 8.66 8.83 -6.56
N PHE A 25 9.10 9.37 -5.41
CA PHE A 25 8.21 10.03 -4.46
C PHE A 25 7.74 11.38 -4.99
N MET A 26 8.64 12.15 -5.58
CA MET A 26 8.34 13.43 -6.25
C MET A 26 7.31 13.26 -7.37
N LYS A 27 7.55 12.30 -8.28
CA LYS A 27 6.61 11.97 -9.36
C LYS A 27 5.26 11.49 -8.82
N PHE A 28 5.26 10.69 -7.74
CA PHE A 28 4.02 10.17 -7.15
C PHE A 28 3.12 11.29 -6.60
N VAL A 29 3.71 12.31 -5.97
CA VAL A 29 2.96 13.47 -5.46
C VAL A 29 2.67 14.52 -6.52
N GLY A 30 3.06 14.27 -7.77
CA GLY A 30 2.79 15.13 -8.92
C GLY A 30 3.71 16.34 -9.04
N LEU A 31 4.87 16.31 -8.36
CA LEU A 31 5.88 17.36 -8.43
C LEU A 31 6.93 17.03 -9.50
N THR A 32 7.56 18.08 -10.02
CA THR A 32 8.71 18.04 -10.91
C THR A 32 9.97 18.52 -10.19
N LEU A 33 11.14 18.33 -10.81
CA LEU A 33 12.43 18.78 -10.26
C LEU A 33 12.52 20.30 -10.06
N GLU A 34 11.65 21.06 -10.73
CA GLU A 34 11.61 22.53 -10.66
C GLU A 34 10.64 23.04 -9.60
N ASP A 35 9.78 22.16 -9.05
CA ASP A 35 8.78 22.54 -8.06
C ASP A 35 9.36 22.61 -6.64
N ASN A 36 8.91 23.59 -5.86
CA ASN A 36 9.24 23.65 -4.44
C ASN A 36 8.44 22.60 -3.67
N VAL A 37 9.15 21.70 -2.99
CA VAL A 37 8.56 20.71 -2.07
C VAL A 37 8.01 21.45 -0.84
N PRO A 38 6.72 21.30 -0.51
CA PRO A 38 6.15 21.88 0.70
C PRO A 38 6.86 21.35 1.94
N ASP A 39 7.24 22.26 2.85
CA ASP A 39 7.84 21.85 4.11
C ASP A 39 6.86 21.07 5.01
N ASN A 40 7.42 20.37 6.00
CA ASN A 40 6.66 19.61 6.99
C ASN A 40 5.60 20.44 7.74
N THR A 41 5.80 21.75 7.90
CA THR A 41 4.86 22.62 8.61
C THR A 41 3.61 22.88 7.78
N VAL A 42 3.74 23.02 6.45
CA VAL A 42 2.63 23.12 5.51
C VAL A 42 1.81 21.85 5.53
N LEU A 43 2.45 20.68 5.54
CA LEU A 43 1.78 19.38 5.63
C LEU A 43 0.99 19.23 6.93
N SER A 44 1.61 19.59 8.05
CA SER A 44 1.00 19.51 9.38
C SER A 44 -0.23 20.42 9.51
N ARG A 45 -0.14 21.65 9.02
CA ARG A 45 -1.26 22.61 8.99
C ARG A 45 -2.39 22.13 8.10
N PHE A 46 -2.06 21.65 6.90
CA PHE A 46 -3.05 21.12 5.96
C PHE A 46 -3.81 19.94 6.57
N ARG A 47 -3.11 19.00 7.20
CA ARG A 47 -3.73 17.84 7.85
C ARG A 47 -4.61 18.26 9.02
N SER A 48 -4.14 19.19 9.86
CA SER A 48 -4.91 19.70 11.00
C SER A 48 -6.21 20.36 10.54
N GLU A 49 -6.14 21.20 9.51
CA GLU A 49 -7.31 21.88 8.92
C GLU A 49 -8.30 20.87 8.31
N LEU A 50 -7.80 19.85 7.60
CA LEU A 50 -8.64 18.85 6.96
C LEU A 50 -9.32 17.91 7.97
N THR A 51 -8.63 17.58 9.06
CA THR A 51 -9.19 16.81 10.19
C THR A 51 -10.22 17.63 10.96
N PHE A 52 -9.94 18.92 11.23
CA PHE A 52 -10.90 19.82 11.89
C PHE A 52 -12.23 19.92 11.12
N LYS A 53 -12.15 19.94 9.79
CA LYS A 53 -13.32 19.94 8.89
C LYS A 53 -13.98 18.56 8.71
N GLN A 54 -13.50 17.52 9.43
CA GLN A 54 -13.95 16.12 9.29
C GLN A 54 -13.84 15.59 7.85
N GLY A 55 -12.98 16.21 7.03
CA GLY A 55 -12.81 15.86 5.62
C GLY A 55 -11.79 14.74 5.40
N TYR A 56 -10.84 14.58 6.34
CA TYR A 56 -9.73 13.63 6.20
C TYR A 56 -10.21 12.18 6.09
N GLU A 57 -11.06 11.74 7.02
CA GLU A 57 -11.63 10.38 7.02
C GLU A 57 -12.44 10.13 5.74
N LYS A 58 -13.33 11.06 5.38
CA LYS A 58 -14.15 10.94 4.17
C LYS A 58 -13.29 10.86 2.89
N LEU A 59 -12.22 11.64 2.81
CA LEU A 59 -11.29 11.61 1.69
C LEU A 59 -10.57 10.26 1.60
N MET A 60 -10.08 9.75 2.73
CA MET A 60 -9.42 8.44 2.79
C MET A 60 -10.37 7.31 2.41
N ASP A 61 -11.62 7.34 2.89
CA ASP A 61 -12.64 6.36 2.51
C ASP A 61 -12.93 6.37 1.00
N MET A 62 -13.04 7.56 0.41
CA MET A 62 -13.23 7.69 -1.04
C MET A 62 -12.04 7.15 -1.84
N ILE A 63 -10.81 7.46 -1.41
CA ILE A 63 -9.59 6.94 -2.05
C ILE A 63 -9.54 5.42 -1.92
N ASN A 64 -9.81 4.87 -0.74
CA ASN A 64 -9.84 3.44 -0.51
C ASN A 64 -10.92 2.76 -1.38
N GLY A 65 -12.11 3.35 -1.49
CA GLY A 65 -13.18 2.84 -2.36
C GLY A 65 -12.76 2.78 -3.84
N GLN A 66 -12.09 3.84 -4.34
CA GLN A 66 -11.54 3.85 -5.70
C GLN A 66 -10.43 2.81 -5.91
N LEU A 67 -9.57 2.61 -4.91
CA LEU A 67 -8.52 1.59 -4.94
C LEU A 67 -9.11 0.17 -4.92
N GLU A 68 -10.19 -0.06 -4.17
CA GLU A 68 -10.91 -1.33 -4.14
C GLU A 68 -11.61 -1.63 -5.46
N GLU A 69 -12.28 -0.65 -6.06
CA GLU A 69 -12.92 -0.79 -7.38
C GLU A 69 -11.91 -1.19 -8.46
N LYS A 70 -10.70 -0.61 -8.39
CA LYS A 70 -9.60 -0.89 -9.31
C LYS A 70 -8.79 -2.15 -8.95
N GLY A 71 -9.20 -2.91 -7.91
CA GLY A 71 -8.64 -4.23 -7.58
C GLY A 71 -7.40 -4.22 -6.68
N ASN A 72 -7.07 -3.12 -6.02
CA ASN A 72 -5.83 -3.02 -5.25
C ASN A 72 -5.91 -3.58 -3.82
N ASN A 73 -7.07 -3.55 -3.13
CA ASN A 73 -7.06 -3.74 -1.66
C ASN A 73 -7.99 -4.81 -1.06
N SER A 74 -8.96 -5.36 -1.77
CA SER A 74 -9.84 -6.38 -1.18
C SER A 74 -9.46 -7.78 -1.66
N SER A 75 -8.71 -8.52 -0.83
CA SER A 75 -8.37 -9.93 -1.11
C SER A 75 -9.61 -10.78 -1.44
N ALA A 76 -10.80 -10.40 -0.95
CA ALA A 76 -12.07 -11.04 -1.31
C ALA A 76 -12.51 -10.74 -2.76
N SER A 77 -12.43 -9.48 -3.19
CA SER A 77 -12.74 -9.06 -4.57
C SER A 77 -11.71 -9.62 -5.54
N ASN A 78 -10.44 -9.61 -5.17
CA ASN A 78 -9.37 -10.22 -5.96
C ASN A 78 -9.54 -11.73 -6.06
N ARG A 79 -9.91 -12.42 -4.97
CA ARG A 79 -10.27 -13.85 -5.02
C ARG A 79 -11.45 -14.11 -5.95
N LYS A 80 -12.49 -13.26 -5.94
CA LYS A 80 -13.63 -13.37 -6.86
C LYS A 80 -13.21 -13.18 -8.32
N TYR A 81 -12.38 -12.16 -8.60
CA TYR A 81 -11.85 -11.86 -9.92
C TYR A 81 -10.93 -12.99 -10.44
N LEU A 82 -10.00 -13.48 -9.61
CA LEU A 82 -9.14 -14.60 -9.97
C LEU A 82 -9.98 -15.86 -10.25
N LYS A 83 -10.99 -16.13 -9.42
CA LYS A 83 -11.92 -17.25 -9.65
C LYS A 83 -12.70 -17.10 -10.96
N SER A 84 -13.16 -15.89 -11.32
CA SER A 84 -13.87 -15.66 -12.60
C SER A 84 -12.95 -15.83 -13.81
N LYS A 85 -11.64 -15.66 -13.63
CA LYS A 85 -10.60 -15.92 -14.65
C LYS A 85 -10.03 -17.35 -14.59
N GLY A 86 -10.54 -18.23 -13.72
CA GLY A 86 -10.03 -19.59 -13.54
C GLY A 86 -8.65 -19.67 -12.87
N LEU A 87 -8.18 -18.57 -12.30
CA LEU A 87 -6.89 -18.46 -11.62
C LEU A 87 -7.04 -18.71 -10.11
N LYS A 88 -6.04 -19.36 -9.53
CA LYS A 88 -5.95 -19.54 -8.07
C LYS A 88 -5.30 -18.31 -7.45
N ASP A 89 -5.88 -17.83 -6.36
CA ASP A 89 -5.25 -16.85 -5.47
C ASP A 89 -3.92 -17.42 -4.96
N GLY A 90 -2.84 -16.65 -5.10
CA GLY A 90 -1.49 -16.96 -4.65
C GLY A 90 -1.15 -16.33 -3.29
N ILE A 91 -2.10 -15.71 -2.60
CA ILE A 91 -1.89 -15.10 -1.29
C ILE A 91 -1.80 -16.18 -0.22
N MET A 92 -0.68 -16.23 0.50
CA MET A 92 -0.48 -17.13 1.63
C MET A 92 -1.49 -16.85 2.76
N HIS A 93 -2.02 -17.89 3.37
CA HIS A 93 -2.90 -17.78 4.53
C HIS A 93 -2.12 -17.37 5.78
N LYS A 94 -2.69 -16.45 6.56
CA LYS A 94 -2.20 -16.09 7.91
C LYS A 94 -3.08 -16.76 8.97
N ALA A 95 -2.45 -17.26 10.03
CA ALA A 95 -3.18 -17.70 11.22
C ALA A 95 -3.83 -16.48 11.90
N VAL A 96 -4.98 -16.69 12.53
CA VAL A 96 -5.65 -15.66 13.36
C VAL A 96 -5.72 -16.15 14.80
N LYS A 97 -5.95 -15.23 15.75
CA LYS A 97 -6.01 -15.55 17.18
C LYS A 97 -6.95 -16.74 17.42
N ASN A 98 -6.46 -17.76 18.14
CA ASN A 98 -7.18 -19.00 18.47
C ASN A 98 -7.63 -19.85 17.26
N LYS A 99 -7.10 -19.62 16.06
CA LYS A 99 -7.40 -20.43 14.88
C LYS A 99 -6.13 -20.69 14.05
N PRO A 100 -5.42 -21.79 14.33
CA PRO A 100 -4.24 -22.16 13.57
C PRO A 100 -4.60 -22.53 12.12
N LEU A 101 -3.60 -22.54 11.25
CA LEU A 101 -3.78 -22.96 9.86
C LEU A 101 -4.11 -24.46 9.79
N SER A 102 -5.07 -24.82 8.94
CA SER A 102 -5.33 -26.21 8.59
C SER A 102 -4.16 -26.82 7.80
N ASN A 103 -4.03 -28.15 7.81
CA ASN A 103 -3.02 -28.87 7.04
C ASN A 103 -3.03 -28.52 5.55
N HIS A 104 -4.21 -28.30 4.98
CA HIS A 104 -4.36 -27.88 3.59
C HIS A 104 -3.79 -26.47 3.35
N GLN A 105 -4.04 -25.52 4.26
CA GLN A 105 -3.49 -24.16 4.19
C GLN A 105 -1.97 -24.15 4.38
N VAL A 106 -1.44 -24.99 5.26
CA VAL A 106 0.02 -25.14 5.44
C VAL A 106 0.67 -25.68 4.17
N ARG A 107 0.09 -26.72 3.55
CA ARG A 107 0.61 -27.29 2.30
C ARG A 107 0.53 -26.27 1.15
N PHE A 108 -0.56 -25.52 1.06
CA PHE A 108 -0.69 -24.42 0.09
C PHE A 108 0.38 -23.34 0.30
N ASN A 109 0.55 -22.87 1.54
CA ASN A 109 1.58 -21.88 1.89
C ASN A 109 3.00 -22.37 1.52
N LYS A 110 3.29 -23.66 1.67
CA LYS A 110 4.58 -24.26 1.30
C LYS A 110 4.83 -24.23 -0.22
N ILE A 111 3.80 -24.43 -1.03
CA ILE A 111 3.92 -24.36 -2.51
C ILE A 111 4.12 -22.91 -2.94
N VAL A 112 3.30 -22.01 -2.40
CA VAL A 112 3.37 -20.58 -2.74
C VAL A 112 4.70 -19.97 -2.32
N SER A 113 5.24 -20.33 -1.14
CA SER A 113 6.51 -19.77 -0.66
C SER A 113 7.69 -20.11 -1.57
N GLN A 114 7.70 -21.29 -2.21
CA GLN A 114 8.73 -21.66 -3.19
C GLN A 114 8.67 -20.78 -4.45
N ILE A 115 7.48 -20.53 -4.96
CA ILE A 115 7.26 -19.66 -6.13
C ILE A 115 7.68 -18.22 -5.77
N ARG A 116 7.21 -17.74 -4.63
CA ARG A 116 7.48 -16.38 -4.14
C ARG A 116 8.96 -16.13 -3.91
N PHE A 117 9.68 -17.10 -3.33
CA PHE A 117 11.13 -17.00 -3.15
C PHE A 117 11.89 -16.86 -4.46
N ARG A 118 11.48 -17.60 -5.51
CA ARG A 118 12.08 -17.48 -6.83
C ARG A 118 11.87 -16.07 -7.41
N VAL A 119 10.64 -15.55 -7.31
CA VAL A 119 10.27 -14.20 -7.77
C VAL A 119 11.05 -13.13 -7.00
N GLU A 120 11.01 -13.16 -5.66
CA GLU A 120 11.68 -12.17 -4.81
C GLU A 120 13.19 -12.16 -4.99
N ARG A 121 13.83 -13.32 -5.23
CA ARG A 121 15.26 -13.36 -5.58
C ARG A 121 15.59 -12.61 -6.86
N THR A 122 14.75 -12.75 -7.89
CA THR A 122 14.96 -12.03 -9.16
C THR A 122 14.78 -10.53 -9.01
N PHE A 123 13.85 -10.08 -8.17
CA PHE A 123 13.56 -8.64 -8.00
C PHE A 123 14.38 -7.98 -6.89
N GLY A 124 14.92 -8.72 -5.92
CA GLY A 124 15.70 -8.19 -4.80
C GLY A 124 17.08 -7.64 -5.17
N GLY A 125 17.53 -7.82 -6.41
CA GLY A 125 18.72 -7.18 -6.96
C GLY A 125 18.44 -5.91 -7.79
N ILE A 126 17.17 -5.50 -7.90
CA ILE A 126 16.72 -4.35 -8.72
C ILE A 126 16.39 -3.12 -7.83
N SER A 127 16.39 -3.28 -6.51
CA SER A 127 16.09 -2.24 -5.50
C SER A 127 17.32 -1.49 -5.02
#